data_AF-A0A3D2XL77-F1
#
_entry.id   AF-A0A3D2XL77-F1
#
_cell.length_a   1.000
_cell.length_b   1.000
_cell.length_c   1.000
_cell.angle_alpha   90.00
_cell.angle_beta   90.00
_cell.angle_gamma   90.00
#
_symmetry.space_group_name_H-M   'P 1'
#
loop_
_entity.id
_entity.type
_entity.pdbx_description
1 polymer ?
#
loop_
_entity_poly.entity_id
_entity_poly.type
_entity_poly.pdbx_seq_one_letter_code
_entity_poly.pdbx_strand_id
1 'polypeptide(L)'
;MRKITQLFIAISFTGFGQTTIDFEPEGVGMDWNWTVDANGSNAPLEFVSNPNPTAVNSTDVTAKFTASPNGQPWALAYTDAAGSITFTENNSLVKMSVLKTVATTVAIKFEDSTNPSFFKQIEVANTVTNGDWEELSFDFSTVIGNSYDRMVIIPDFLARSEPHLLYFDQISFNSGGAVEDYSLEDIDFETDGFGAYWVWTVHNNHSNPALEIVPNPNLSSSNSSENVAKFTSKADGEAWALTFTDNIGTFLFNQDNKIVSLKVRKEVATNFGVKFEYVDPTNAQVLYFKELQLPTTVTDGNWEALHFDFSSEIGTAYNRLVIIPDFESRSQDNISYFDEVSFSSVAGFQNVFFNSLKLVPNPAKNWVQISG
;
A
#
# COMPACT_ATOMS: atom_id res chain seq x y z
N MET A 1 -14.69 -26.91 59.17
CA MET A 1 -14.79 -26.30 57.83
C MET A 1 -13.39 -26.30 57.22
N ARG A 2 -13.10 -27.24 56.30
CA ARG A 2 -11.81 -27.29 55.60
C ARG A 2 -11.86 -26.31 54.43
N LYS A 3 -11.00 -25.30 54.43
CA LYS A 3 -10.85 -24.35 53.31
C LYS A 3 -10.09 -25.08 52.19
N ILE A 4 -10.77 -25.29 51.07
CA ILE A 4 -10.14 -25.76 49.83
C ILE A 4 -9.60 -24.52 49.14
N THR A 5 -8.28 -24.40 49.08
CA THR A 5 -7.61 -23.38 48.25
C THR A 5 -7.60 -23.90 46.82
N GLN A 6 -8.47 -23.37 45.96
CA GLN A 6 -8.41 -23.62 44.53
C GLN A 6 -7.27 -22.80 43.94
N LEU A 7 -6.26 -23.49 43.43
CA LEU A 7 -5.17 -22.91 42.64
C LEU A 7 -5.69 -22.78 41.20
N PHE A 8 -6.02 -21.56 40.77
CA PHE A 8 -6.23 -21.27 39.36
C PHE A 8 -4.86 -21.23 38.68
N ILE A 9 -4.50 -22.32 37.99
CA ILE A 9 -3.44 -22.28 36.99
C ILE A 9 -4.05 -21.62 35.75
N ALA A 10 -3.80 -20.33 35.58
CA ALA A 10 -3.97 -19.68 34.28
C ALA A 10 -2.87 -20.21 33.37
N ILE A 11 -3.20 -21.19 32.52
CA ILE A 11 -2.36 -21.52 31.38
C ILE A 11 -2.59 -20.38 30.39
N SER A 12 -1.73 -19.37 30.44
CA SER A 12 -1.58 -18.42 29.36
C SER A 12 -1.04 -19.22 28.17
N PHE A 13 -1.90 -19.57 27.21
CA PHE A 13 -1.40 -19.79 25.86
C PHE A 13 -0.89 -18.43 25.39
N THR A 14 0.40 -18.18 25.52
CA THR A 14 1.04 -17.19 24.67
C THR A 14 0.88 -17.74 23.26
N GLY A 15 -0.13 -17.24 22.53
CA GLY A 15 -0.10 -17.36 21.08
C GLY A 15 1.26 -16.82 20.62
N PHE A 16 1.89 -17.47 19.65
CA PHE A 16 3.15 -17.04 19.02
C PHE A 16 2.95 -15.74 18.23
N GLY A 17 2.41 -14.71 18.88
CA GLY A 17 2.24 -13.39 18.32
C GLY A 17 3.60 -12.75 18.03
N GLN A 18 4.14 -13.07 16.86
CA GLN A 18 4.82 -12.16 15.93
C GLN A 18 6.22 -11.68 16.33
N THR A 19 7.05 -12.61 16.76
CA THR A 19 8.51 -12.45 16.64
C THR A 19 8.93 -12.53 15.16
N THR A 20 9.89 -11.71 14.76
CA THR A 20 10.51 -11.80 13.43
C THR A 20 11.06 -13.20 13.18
N ILE A 21 10.80 -13.74 12.00
CA ILE A 21 11.34 -15.00 11.51
C ILE A 21 12.66 -14.68 10.81
N ASP A 22 13.76 -15.03 11.44
CA ASP A 22 15.14 -14.61 11.11
C ASP A 22 16.07 -15.78 10.77
N PHE A 23 15.61 -17.01 10.93
CA PHE A 23 16.35 -18.25 10.63
C PHE A 23 17.70 -18.40 11.35
N GLU A 24 17.96 -17.59 12.38
CA GLU A 24 19.19 -17.66 13.15
C GLU A 24 19.22 -18.92 14.04
N PRO A 25 20.41 -19.42 14.40
CA PRO A 25 20.53 -20.46 15.43
C PRO A 25 19.87 -20.01 16.74
N GLU A 26 18.98 -20.82 17.29
CA GLU A 26 18.14 -20.46 18.46
C GLU A 26 17.12 -19.32 18.19
N GLY A 27 17.05 -18.83 16.95
CA GLY A 27 16.06 -17.88 16.44
C GLY A 27 14.76 -18.55 15.99
N VAL A 28 13.99 -17.85 15.16
CA VAL A 28 12.65 -18.30 14.74
C VAL A 28 12.66 -18.76 13.29
N GLY A 29 12.02 -19.90 13.03
CA GLY A 29 11.79 -20.40 11.67
C GLY A 29 12.75 -21.47 11.20
N MET A 30 14.01 -21.50 11.66
CA MET A 30 15.00 -22.48 11.21
C MET A 30 14.62 -23.92 11.61
N ASP A 31 14.18 -24.11 12.86
CA ASP A 31 13.80 -25.42 13.41
C ASP A 31 12.36 -25.85 13.06
N TRP A 32 11.65 -25.05 12.25
CA TRP A 32 10.28 -25.36 11.84
C TRP A 32 10.24 -26.41 10.74
N ASN A 33 9.12 -27.15 10.66
CA ASN A 33 8.90 -28.10 9.59
C ASN A 33 8.43 -27.37 8.32
N TRP A 34 9.37 -27.12 7.41
CA TRP A 34 9.09 -26.54 6.09
C TRP A 34 8.88 -27.63 5.03
N THR A 35 7.79 -27.51 4.27
CA THR A 35 7.50 -28.38 3.14
C THR A 35 7.65 -27.61 1.84
N VAL A 36 8.49 -28.10 0.94
CA VAL A 36 8.58 -27.62 -0.45
C VAL A 36 7.59 -28.42 -1.30
N ASP A 37 6.81 -27.72 -2.12
CA ASP A 37 5.85 -28.35 -3.02
C ASP A 37 5.85 -27.73 -4.43
N ALA A 38 5.27 -28.47 -5.38
CA ALA A 38 5.17 -28.13 -6.79
C ALA A 38 6.51 -27.77 -7.46
N ASN A 39 7.65 -28.23 -6.90
CA ASN A 39 8.99 -27.86 -7.33
C ASN A 39 9.76 -29.02 -8.00
N GLY A 40 9.03 -29.95 -8.62
CA GLY A 40 9.61 -31.15 -9.23
C GLY A 40 9.93 -32.23 -8.19
N SER A 41 11.19 -32.39 -7.82
CA SER A 41 11.60 -33.36 -6.79
C SER A 41 11.31 -32.89 -5.36
N ASN A 42 10.80 -31.67 -5.18
CA ASN A 42 10.50 -31.06 -3.89
C ASN A 42 11.69 -31.16 -2.91
N ALA A 43 12.88 -30.75 -3.38
CA ALA A 43 14.06 -30.68 -2.52
C ALA A 43 13.77 -29.80 -1.30
N PRO A 44 14.19 -30.19 -0.07
CA PRO A 44 13.91 -29.42 1.13
C PRO A 44 14.39 -27.96 1.03
N LEU A 45 13.71 -27.06 1.75
CA LEU A 45 14.19 -25.70 1.96
C LEU A 45 15.55 -25.75 2.66
N GLU A 46 16.51 -24.99 2.16
CA GLU A 46 17.87 -24.95 2.73
C GLU A 46 17.99 -23.74 3.67
N PHE A 47 18.77 -23.86 4.74
CA PHE A 47 19.21 -22.74 5.56
C PHE A 47 20.73 -22.60 5.41
N VAL A 48 21.18 -21.46 4.91
CA VAL A 48 22.57 -21.26 4.47
C VAL A 48 23.09 -19.92 5.00
N SER A 49 24.42 -19.76 5.01
CA SER A 49 25.02 -18.46 5.33
C SER A 49 24.49 -17.36 4.40
N ASN A 50 24.17 -16.19 4.96
CA ASN A 50 23.70 -15.04 4.21
C ASN A 50 24.70 -14.70 3.07
N PRO A 51 24.27 -14.76 1.80
CA PRO A 51 25.18 -14.61 0.66
C PRO A 51 25.68 -13.17 0.47
N ASN A 52 25.00 -12.18 1.05
CA ASN A 52 25.39 -10.78 0.96
C ASN A 52 24.86 -9.99 2.19
N PRO A 53 25.53 -10.03 3.34
CA PRO A 53 25.12 -9.26 4.51
C PRO A 53 25.17 -7.75 4.20
N THR A 54 24.04 -7.07 4.35
CA THR A 54 23.88 -5.62 4.13
C THR A 54 23.18 -4.97 5.32
N ALA A 55 22.95 -3.65 5.27
CA ALA A 55 22.11 -2.99 6.28
C ALA A 55 20.62 -3.38 6.19
N VAL A 56 20.15 -3.84 5.01
CA VAL A 56 18.77 -4.31 4.81
C VAL A 56 18.58 -5.69 5.45
N ASN A 57 19.57 -6.56 5.30
CA ASN A 57 19.59 -7.85 5.98
C ASN A 57 21.01 -8.20 6.46
N SER A 58 21.22 -8.12 7.77
CA SER A 58 22.52 -8.35 8.42
C SER A 58 22.60 -9.67 9.20
N THR A 59 21.61 -10.55 9.06
CA THR A 59 21.59 -11.89 9.66
C THR A 59 22.70 -12.77 9.09
N ASP A 60 23.13 -13.78 9.84
CA ASP A 60 24.17 -14.73 9.42
C ASP A 60 23.59 -15.90 8.63
N VAL A 61 22.32 -16.27 8.86
CA VAL A 61 21.64 -17.41 8.23
C VAL A 61 20.36 -16.94 7.54
N THR A 62 20.10 -17.47 6.34
CA THR A 62 18.89 -17.18 5.57
C THR A 62 18.29 -18.45 4.99
N ALA A 63 16.98 -18.45 4.74
CA ALA A 63 16.31 -19.48 3.97
C ALA A 63 16.62 -19.34 2.48
N LYS A 64 16.95 -20.46 1.83
CA LYS A 64 17.22 -20.55 0.40
C LYS A 64 16.27 -21.55 -0.25
N PHE A 65 15.48 -21.04 -1.19
CA PHE A 65 14.64 -21.82 -2.08
C PHE A 65 15.27 -21.90 -3.48
N THR A 66 15.49 -23.13 -3.96
CA THR A 66 15.95 -23.37 -5.33
C THR A 66 14.74 -23.74 -6.20
N ALA A 67 14.20 -22.78 -6.94
CA ALA A 67 13.06 -23.01 -7.82
C ALA A 67 13.51 -23.72 -9.10
N SER A 68 13.01 -24.94 -9.31
CA SER A 68 13.46 -25.90 -10.31
C SER A 68 12.88 -25.60 -11.71
N PRO A 69 13.63 -25.88 -12.79
CA PRO A 69 13.09 -25.92 -14.16
C PRO A 69 11.96 -26.94 -14.34
N ASN A 70 11.95 -27.99 -13.52
CA ASN A 70 10.89 -29.02 -13.53
C ASN A 70 9.75 -28.68 -12.55
N GLY A 71 9.83 -27.55 -11.85
CA GLY A 71 8.78 -27.06 -10.96
C GLY A 71 7.67 -26.36 -11.74
N GLN A 72 6.50 -26.27 -11.12
CA GLN A 72 5.42 -25.41 -11.59
C GLN A 72 5.85 -23.94 -11.48
N PRO A 73 5.20 -23.04 -12.26
CA PRO A 73 5.41 -21.61 -12.11
C PRO A 73 5.21 -21.14 -10.66
N TRP A 74 4.25 -21.72 -9.92
CA TRP A 74 3.94 -21.42 -8.52
C TRP A 74 4.60 -22.37 -7.50
N ALA A 75 5.77 -22.94 -7.81
CA ALA A 75 6.55 -23.72 -6.83
C ALA A 75 6.69 -22.95 -5.50
N LEU A 76 6.60 -23.63 -4.36
CA LEU A 76 6.44 -22.95 -3.07
C LEU A 76 7.09 -23.69 -1.91
N ALA A 77 7.30 -22.98 -0.80
CA ALA A 77 7.58 -23.56 0.51
C ALA A 77 6.53 -23.09 1.52
N TYR A 78 6.07 -23.96 2.40
CA TYR A 78 5.12 -23.61 3.44
C TYR A 78 5.45 -24.23 4.79
N THR A 79 4.90 -23.64 5.84
CA THR A 79 4.99 -24.13 7.21
C THR A 79 3.67 -23.89 7.95
N ASP A 80 3.27 -24.90 8.73
CA ASP A 80 2.15 -24.83 9.68
C ASP A 80 2.68 -24.60 11.12
N ALA A 81 4.00 -24.60 11.30
CA ALA A 81 4.65 -24.50 12.60
C ALA A 81 4.66 -23.07 13.17
N ALA A 82 4.31 -22.07 12.36
CA ALA A 82 4.07 -20.70 12.82
C ALA A 82 2.86 -20.62 13.78
N GLY A 83 1.99 -21.62 13.76
CA GLY A 83 0.74 -21.61 14.51
C GLY A 83 -0.30 -20.68 13.88
N SER A 84 -1.42 -20.50 14.58
CA SER A 84 -2.49 -19.63 14.09
C SER A 84 -2.13 -18.14 14.23
N ILE A 85 -2.33 -17.39 13.15
CA ILE A 85 -2.13 -15.94 13.06
C ILE A 85 -3.48 -15.31 12.76
N THR A 86 -3.94 -14.42 13.65
CA THR A 86 -5.06 -13.53 13.39
C THR A 86 -4.53 -12.16 12.98
N PHE A 87 -4.93 -11.67 11.80
CA PHE A 87 -4.53 -10.32 11.39
C PHE A 87 -5.30 -9.25 12.17
N THR A 88 -4.57 -8.24 12.60
CA THR A 88 -5.01 -7.06 13.34
C THR A 88 -4.30 -5.85 12.77
N GLU A 89 -4.73 -4.64 13.14
CA GLU A 89 -4.07 -3.40 12.72
C GLU A 89 -2.57 -3.38 13.06
N ASN A 90 -2.15 -4.05 14.13
CA ASN A 90 -0.77 -4.06 14.61
C ASN A 90 0.17 -5.02 13.87
N ASN A 91 -0.36 -5.85 12.96
CA ASN A 91 0.41 -6.94 12.36
C ASN A 91 0.07 -7.28 10.90
N SER A 92 -0.82 -6.48 10.30
CA SER A 92 -1.30 -6.66 8.93
C SER A 92 -0.28 -6.27 7.88
N LEU A 93 0.77 -5.52 8.21
CA LEU A 93 1.86 -5.22 7.28
C LEU A 93 3.01 -6.22 7.47
N VAL A 94 3.04 -7.25 6.61
CA VAL A 94 4.10 -8.25 6.63
C VAL A 94 5.26 -7.77 5.76
N LYS A 95 6.47 -7.76 6.29
CA LYS A 95 7.69 -7.42 5.54
C LYS A 95 8.62 -8.62 5.45
N MET A 96 9.32 -8.77 4.35
CA MET A 96 10.29 -9.86 4.13
C MET A 96 11.47 -9.35 3.32
N SER A 97 12.69 -9.59 3.79
CA SER A 97 13.89 -9.37 3.00
C SER A 97 14.00 -10.47 1.95
N VAL A 98 14.24 -10.09 0.69
CA VAL A 98 14.37 -10.98 -0.45
C VAL A 98 15.65 -10.67 -1.21
N LEU A 99 16.38 -11.70 -1.63
CA LEU A 99 17.50 -11.59 -2.55
C LEU A 99 17.31 -12.59 -3.69
N LYS A 100 17.33 -12.08 -4.93
CA LYS A 100 17.19 -12.86 -6.17
C LYS A 100 18.14 -12.36 -7.25
N THR A 101 18.30 -13.18 -8.29
CA THR A 101 19.03 -12.83 -9.51
C THR A 101 18.13 -12.57 -10.71
N VAL A 102 16.81 -12.73 -10.57
CA VAL A 102 15.82 -12.57 -11.64
C VAL A 102 14.61 -11.79 -11.12
N ALA A 103 14.34 -10.65 -11.75
CA ALA A 103 13.27 -9.73 -11.35
C ALA A 103 11.93 -10.38 -11.63
N THR A 104 11.19 -10.68 -10.57
CA THR A 104 9.95 -11.46 -10.61
C THR A 104 9.10 -11.12 -9.40
N THR A 105 7.79 -11.32 -9.53
CA THR A 105 6.86 -11.17 -8.42
C THR A 105 7.05 -12.29 -7.41
N VAL A 106 7.27 -11.94 -6.15
CA VAL A 106 7.25 -12.86 -5.01
C VAL A 106 5.87 -12.78 -4.37
N ALA A 107 5.35 -13.88 -3.85
CA ALA A 107 4.15 -13.85 -3.03
C ALA A 107 4.38 -14.43 -1.65
N ILE A 108 3.69 -13.82 -0.68
CA ILE A 108 3.38 -14.46 0.59
C ILE A 108 1.89 -14.73 0.64
N LYS A 109 1.53 -15.93 1.08
CA LYS A 109 0.15 -16.37 1.22
C LYS A 109 -0.07 -16.93 2.62
N PHE A 110 -1.16 -16.52 3.24
CA PHE A 110 -1.66 -17.09 4.47
C PHE A 110 -2.96 -17.82 4.17
N GLU A 111 -3.07 -19.08 4.59
CA GLU A 111 -4.24 -19.93 4.33
C GLU A 111 -4.62 -20.77 5.55
N ASP A 112 -5.86 -21.27 5.54
CA ASP A 112 -6.29 -22.34 6.43
C ASP A 112 -5.81 -23.69 5.87
N SER A 113 -5.00 -24.39 6.66
CA SER A 113 -4.35 -25.66 6.34
C SER A 113 -5.35 -26.80 6.08
N THR A 114 -6.55 -26.70 6.66
CA THR A 114 -7.66 -27.65 6.50
C THR A 114 -8.65 -27.26 5.40
N ASN A 115 -8.70 -25.96 5.06
CA ASN A 115 -9.46 -25.42 3.95
C ASN A 115 -8.63 -24.43 3.11
N PRO A 116 -7.77 -24.92 2.19
CA PRO A 116 -6.88 -24.06 1.40
C PRO A 116 -7.58 -23.08 0.44
N SER A 117 -8.91 -23.14 0.34
CA SER A 117 -9.71 -22.13 -0.38
C SER A 117 -9.96 -20.86 0.44
N PHE A 118 -9.74 -20.90 1.77
CA PHE A 118 -9.74 -19.73 2.62
C PHE A 118 -8.32 -19.22 2.79
N PHE A 119 -7.97 -18.19 2.03
CA PHE A 119 -6.63 -17.63 2.00
C PHE A 119 -6.63 -16.15 1.65
N LYS A 120 -5.50 -15.50 1.93
CA LYS A 120 -5.09 -14.24 1.31
C LYS A 120 -3.68 -14.40 0.76
N GLN A 121 -3.49 -14.01 -0.49
CA GLN A 121 -2.20 -13.98 -1.17
C GLN A 121 -1.92 -12.54 -1.59
N ILE A 122 -0.73 -12.04 -1.26
CA ILE A 122 -0.25 -10.75 -1.72
C ILE A 122 0.99 -10.98 -2.57
N GLU A 123 0.99 -10.35 -3.74
CA GLU A 123 2.01 -10.45 -4.77
C GLU A 123 2.74 -9.11 -4.87
N VAL A 124 4.07 -9.13 -4.75
CA VAL A 124 4.92 -7.93 -4.79
C VAL A 124 6.05 -8.15 -5.77
N ALA A 125 6.24 -7.21 -6.69
CA ALA A 125 7.37 -7.23 -7.61
C ALA A 125 8.69 -7.09 -6.84
N ASN A 126 9.58 -8.07 -6.96
CA ASN A 126 10.99 -7.92 -6.60
C ASN A 126 11.75 -7.45 -7.84
N THR A 127 12.49 -6.36 -7.70
CA THR A 127 13.11 -5.64 -8.80
C THR A 127 14.61 -5.48 -8.62
N VAL A 128 15.11 -5.61 -7.39
CA VAL A 128 16.55 -5.60 -7.10
C VAL A 128 17.12 -6.98 -7.42
N THR A 129 17.98 -7.03 -8.45
CA THR A 129 18.63 -8.26 -8.93
C THR A 129 20.14 -8.14 -9.07
N ASN A 130 20.73 -7.07 -8.52
CA ASN A 130 22.16 -6.77 -8.57
C ASN A 130 22.98 -7.53 -7.52
N GLY A 131 22.35 -8.47 -6.80
CA GLY A 131 22.95 -9.23 -5.71
C GLY A 131 22.68 -8.65 -4.32
N ASP A 132 21.98 -7.52 -4.21
CA ASP A 132 21.58 -6.93 -2.93
C ASP A 132 20.20 -7.43 -2.47
N TRP A 133 19.92 -7.22 -1.18
CA TRP A 133 18.63 -7.49 -0.56
C TRP A 133 17.63 -6.37 -0.85
N GLU A 134 16.37 -6.74 -1.07
CA GLU A 134 15.21 -5.85 -1.14
C GLU A 134 14.23 -6.21 -0.02
N GLU A 135 13.75 -5.22 0.74
CA GLU A 135 12.63 -5.43 1.66
C GLU A 135 11.31 -5.32 0.88
N LEU A 136 10.57 -6.41 0.79
CA LEU A 136 9.22 -6.42 0.21
C LEU A 136 8.18 -6.24 1.31
N SER A 137 7.14 -5.45 1.03
CA SER A 137 6.03 -5.19 1.95
C SER A 137 4.72 -5.75 1.39
N PHE A 138 4.03 -6.56 2.19
CA PHE A 138 2.80 -7.27 1.84
C PHE A 138 1.69 -6.84 2.80
N ASP A 139 0.69 -6.12 2.29
CA ASP A 139 -0.39 -5.56 3.11
C ASP A 139 -1.61 -6.49 3.20
N PHE A 140 -1.87 -6.99 4.40
CA PHE A 140 -3.01 -7.83 4.78
C PHE A 140 -4.11 -7.04 5.52
N SER A 141 -4.08 -5.71 5.50
CA SER A 141 -5.08 -4.84 6.14
C SER A 141 -6.52 -5.19 5.74
N THR A 142 -6.74 -5.54 4.48
CA THR A 142 -8.05 -5.96 3.93
C THR A 142 -8.61 -7.27 4.49
N VAL A 143 -7.83 -8.02 5.28
CA VAL A 143 -8.26 -9.27 5.94
C VAL A 143 -8.08 -9.24 7.46
N ILE A 144 -8.00 -8.05 8.06
CA ILE A 144 -8.04 -7.89 9.52
C ILE A 144 -9.27 -8.62 10.10
N GLY A 145 -9.05 -9.37 11.17
CA GLY A 145 -10.03 -10.25 11.81
C GLY A 145 -10.01 -11.69 11.31
N ASN A 146 -9.47 -11.97 10.11
CA ASN A 146 -9.30 -13.34 9.64
C ASN A 146 -8.15 -14.04 10.37
N SER A 147 -8.28 -15.35 10.53
CA SER A 147 -7.25 -16.21 11.11
C SER A 147 -6.80 -17.27 10.11
N TYR A 148 -5.50 -17.49 10.03
CA TYR A 148 -4.85 -18.48 9.17
C TYR A 148 -3.88 -19.31 10.01
N ASP A 149 -3.46 -20.48 9.56
CA ASP A 149 -2.55 -21.36 10.30
C ASP A 149 -1.42 -21.94 9.43
N ARG A 150 -1.36 -21.54 8.15
CA ARG A 150 -0.26 -21.83 7.24
C ARG A 150 0.29 -20.56 6.63
N MET A 151 1.62 -20.43 6.64
CA MET A 151 2.37 -19.42 5.89
C MET A 151 3.04 -20.09 4.68
N VAL A 152 2.88 -19.48 3.51
CA VAL A 152 3.38 -19.96 2.22
C VAL A 152 4.22 -18.88 1.55
N ILE A 153 5.42 -19.23 1.11
CA ILE A 153 6.30 -18.37 0.31
C ILE A 153 6.35 -18.92 -1.11
N ILE A 154 5.99 -18.09 -2.09
CA ILE A 154 6.04 -18.40 -3.52
C ILE A 154 7.15 -17.53 -4.14
N PRO A 155 8.28 -18.10 -4.57
CA PRO A 155 9.43 -17.34 -5.07
C PRO A 155 9.14 -16.54 -6.33
N ASP A 156 8.40 -17.12 -7.27
CA ASP A 156 7.97 -16.47 -8.50
C ASP A 156 6.81 -17.21 -9.15
N PHE A 157 6.31 -16.69 -10.27
CA PHE A 157 5.21 -17.25 -11.06
C PHE A 157 5.65 -17.58 -12.50
N LEU A 158 6.92 -17.95 -12.69
CA LEU A 158 7.49 -18.18 -14.03
C LEU A 158 7.75 -19.65 -14.31
N ALA A 159 7.49 -20.06 -15.56
CA ALA A 159 8.13 -21.26 -16.10
C ALA A 159 9.63 -20.98 -16.28
N ARG A 160 10.49 -21.92 -15.88
CA ARG A 160 11.94 -21.70 -15.76
C ARG A 160 12.69 -22.63 -16.71
N SER A 161 13.71 -22.10 -17.40
CA SER A 161 14.64 -22.93 -18.18
C SER A 161 15.86 -23.38 -17.37
N GLU A 162 16.19 -22.65 -16.30
CA GLU A 162 17.29 -22.90 -15.38
C GLU A 162 16.83 -22.63 -13.94
N PRO A 163 17.50 -23.19 -12.91
CA PRO A 163 17.09 -22.95 -11.53
C PRO A 163 17.15 -21.47 -11.17
N HIS A 164 16.09 -20.95 -10.54
CA HIS A 164 16.08 -19.61 -9.95
C HIS A 164 16.29 -19.72 -8.45
N LEU A 165 17.23 -18.94 -7.92
CA LEU A 165 17.50 -18.89 -6.49
C LEU A 165 16.72 -17.74 -5.86
N LEU A 166 15.99 -18.04 -4.80
CA LEU A 166 15.38 -17.07 -3.90
C LEU A 166 15.99 -17.28 -2.52
N TYR A 167 16.54 -16.21 -1.95
CA TYR A 167 16.84 -16.13 -0.54
C TYR A 167 15.80 -15.24 0.12
N PHE A 168 15.32 -15.64 1.29
CA PHE A 168 14.38 -14.83 2.06
C PHE A 168 14.66 -14.91 3.55
N ASP A 169 14.35 -13.82 4.22
CA ASP A 169 14.72 -13.62 5.61
C ASP A 169 13.88 -12.53 6.28
N GLN A 170 14.06 -12.36 7.59
CA GLN A 170 13.54 -11.24 8.36
C GLN A 170 12.03 -11.01 8.15
N ILE A 171 11.25 -12.10 8.13
CA ILE A 171 9.80 -12.00 7.97
C ILE A 171 9.23 -11.39 9.25
N SER A 172 8.80 -10.14 9.18
CA SER A 172 8.30 -9.37 10.32
C SER A 172 6.85 -8.96 10.11
N PHE A 173 6.14 -8.79 11.23
CA PHE A 173 4.74 -8.38 11.23
C PHE A 173 4.66 -7.00 11.90
N ASN A 174 4.13 -6.03 11.16
CA ASN A 174 4.15 -4.62 11.52
C ASN A 174 2.74 -4.04 11.46
N SER A 175 2.56 -2.85 12.03
CA SER A 175 1.30 -2.14 11.91
C SER A 175 1.00 -1.81 10.45
N GLY A 176 -0.16 -2.24 9.96
CA GLY A 176 -0.69 -1.91 8.62
C GLY A 176 -1.90 -0.97 8.68
N GLY A 177 -2.17 -0.41 9.86
CA GLY A 177 -3.32 0.46 10.09
C GLY A 177 -4.67 -0.25 9.97
N ALA A 178 -5.72 0.54 9.87
CA ALA A 178 -7.09 0.08 9.69
C ALA A 178 -7.57 0.30 8.26
N VAL A 179 -8.56 -0.49 7.84
CA VAL A 179 -9.36 -0.17 6.66
C VAL A 179 -10.52 0.69 7.15
N GLU A 180 -10.61 1.91 6.63
CA GLU A 180 -11.53 2.94 7.09
C GLU A 180 -12.39 3.40 5.92
N ASP A 181 -13.70 3.16 5.99
CA ASP A 181 -14.62 3.72 5.01
C ASP A 181 -14.61 5.24 5.11
N TYR A 182 -14.55 5.90 3.96
CA TYR A 182 -14.53 7.37 3.86
C TYR A 182 -15.68 8.03 4.66
N SER A 183 -15.31 8.97 5.53
CA SER A 183 -16.18 9.62 6.52
C SER A 183 -16.37 11.14 6.32
N LEU A 184 -16.11 11.67 5.12
CA LEU A 184 -16.09 13.11 4.83
C LEU A 184 -14.85 13.86 5.38
N GLU A 185 -13.73 13.15 5.49
CA GLU A 185 -12.46 13.68 5.97
C GLU A 185 -11.41 13.72 4.85
N ASP A 186 -10.52 14.71 4.90
CA ASP A 186 -9.44 14.87 3.93
C ASP A 186 -8.23 14.05 4.37
N ILE A 187 -7.41 13.61 3.40
CA ILE A 187 -6.12 12.97 3.67
C ILE A 187 -5.05 14.07 3.60
N ASP A 188 -4.55 14.48 4.75
CA ASP A 188 -3.58 15.59 4.92
C ASP A 188 -2.20 15.12 5.42
N PHE A 189 -2.03 13.81 5.63
CA PHE A 189 -0.79 13.18 6.11
C PHE A 189 -0.31 13.70 7.48
N GLU A 190 -1.19 14.32 8.26
CA GLU A 190 -0.88 14.75 9.61
C GLU A 190 -1.03 13.63 10.63
N THR A 191 -0.39 13.80 11.78
CA THR A 191 -0.51 12.82 12.86
C THR A 191 -1.96 12.75 13.34
N ASP A 192 -2.48 11.52 13.48
CA ASP A 192 -3.87 11.24 13.88
C ASP A 192 -4.95 11.77 12.91
N GLY A 193 -4.57 12.24 11.71
CA GLY A 193 -5.48 12.59 10.63
C GLY A 193 -6.11 11.38 9.94
N PHE A 194 -7.16 11.60 9.15
CA PHE A 194 -7.75 10.55 8.32
C PHE A 194 -6.72 10.02 7.31
N GLY A 195 -6.51 8.71 7.31
CA GLY A 195 -5.49 8.09 6.47
C GLY A 195 -4.05 8.18 6.99
N ALA A 196 -3.80 8.76 8.17
CA ALA A 196 -2.46 8.91 8.75
C ALA A 196 -1.74 7.57 8.97
N TYR A 197 -2.51 6.49 9.19
CA TYR A 197 -2.00 5.14 9.45
C TYR A 197 -2.19 4.19 8.26
N TRP A 198 -2.65 4.69 7.13
CA TRP A 198 -2.85 3.85 5.95
C TRP A 198 -1.53 3.41 5.33
N VAL A 199 -1.52 2.18 4.81
CA VAL A 199 -0.38 1.68 4.05
C VAL A 199 -0.48 2.18 2.62
N TRP A 200 0.58 2.85 2.19
CA TRP A 200 0.78 3.30 0.82
C TRP A 200 1.81 2.41 0.13
N THR A 201 1.35 1.60 -0.83
CA THR A 201 2.20 0.69 -1.59
C THR A 201 2.67 1.36 -2.88
N VAL A 202 3.96 1.25 -3.21
CA VAL A 202 4.52 1.78 -4.45
C VAL A 202 4.66 0.66 -5.48
N HIS A 203 4.33 0.95 -6.73
CA HIS A 203 4.44 -0.02 -7.83
C HIS A 203 4.94 0.63 -9.12
N ASN A 204 5.43 -0.21 -10.05
CA ASN A 204 5.98 0.18 -11.34
C ASN A 204 7.14 1.20 -11.25
N ASN A 205 7.79 1.34 -10.10
CA ASN A 205 8.78 2.39 -9.85
C ASN A 205 10.19 1.81 -9.67
N HIS A 206 10.52 0.77 -10.45
CA HIS A 206 11.74 -0.01 -10.29
C HIS A 206 11.82 -0.60 -8.87
N SER A 207 12.80 -0.19 -8.06
CA SER A 207 13.02 -0.61 -6.66
C SER A 207 11.87 -0.29 -5.69
N ASN A 208 10.74 0.22 -6.20
CA ASN A 208 9.52 0.58 -5.48
C ASN A 208 9.81 1.20 -4.09
N PRO A 209 10.63 2.28 -4.03
CA PRO A 209 10.91 2.92 -2.74
C PRO A 209 9.59 3.35 -2.10
N ALA A 210 9.46 3.13 -0.79
CA ALA A 210 8.24 3.46 -0.05
C ALA A 210 7.85 4.93 -0.24
N LEU A 211 6.55 5.22 -0.20
CA LEU A 211 6.06 6.59 -0.09
C LEU A 211 6.56 7.19 1.23
N GLU A 212 7.21 8.34 1.17
CA GLU A 212 7.74 9.00 2.35
C GLU A 212 6.74 10.06 2.83
N ILE A 213 6.41 10.08 4.12
CA ILE A 213 5.72 11.21 4.75
C ILE A 213 6.80 12.10 5.38
N VAL A 214 6.92 13.33 4.89
CA VAL A 214 8.02 14.23 5.23
C VAL A 214 7.53 15.62 5.59
N PRO A 215 8.32 16.43 6.32
CA PRO A 215 7.98 17.84 6.55
C PRO A 215 7.75 18.58 5.22
N ASN A 216 6.72 19.43 5.19
CA ASN A 216 6.32 20.21 4.03
C ASN A 216 7.50 21.06 3.51
N PRO A 217 8.01 20.80 2.29
CA PRO A 217 9.19 21.50 1.75
C PRO A 217 8.90 22.97 1.40
N ASN A 218 7.64 23.39 1.35
CA ASN A 218 7.22 24.77 1.11
C ASN A 218 5.93 25.10 1.87
N LEU A 219 6.06 25.21 3.20
CA LEU A 219 4.99 25.65 4.08
C LEU A 219 4.56 27.08 3.72
N SER A 220 3.31 27.24 3.29
CA SER A 220 2.79 28.52 2.77
C SER A 220 1.29 28.65 3.04
N SER A 221 0.68 29.79 2.70
CA SER A 221 -0.79 29.89 2.74
C SER A 221 -1.47 28.99 1.72
N SER A 222 -0.75 28.57 0.67
CA SER A 222 -1.27 27.66 -0.35
C SER A 222 -1.25 26.21 0.10
N ASN A 223 -0.37 25.83 1.04
CA ASN A 223 -0.37 24.55 1.74
C ASN A 223 0.24 24.75 3.12
N SER A 224 -0.60 24.67 4.15
CA SER A 224 -0.22 24.92 5.55
C SER A 224 -0.04 23.66 6.39
N SER A 225 -0.18 22.46 5.81
CA SER A 225 0.11 21.19 6.47
C SER A 225 1.60 21.12 6.81
N GLU A 226 1.91 20.60 7.99
CA GLU A 226 3.28 20.40 8.45
C GLU A 226 3.96 19.24 7.74
N ASN A 227 3.21 18.21 7.35
CA ASN A 227 3.67 17.00 6.68
C ASN A 227 2.99 16.83 5.33
N VAL A 228 3.68 16.16 4.40
CA VAL A 228 3.19 15.89 3.04
C VAL A 228 3.69 14.54 2.56
N ALA A 229 3.00 13.94 1.60
CA ALA A 229 3.49 12.76 0.90
C ALA A 229 4.54 13.16 -0.14
N LYS A 230 5.67 12.47 -0.14
CA LYS A 230 6.78 12.59 -1.09
C LYS A 230 6.94 11.29 -1.85
N PHE A 231 6.79 11.37 -3.16
CA PHE A 231 7.04 10.27 -4.08
C PHE A 231 8.29 10.54 -4.91
N THR A 232 9.21 9.56 -4.93
CA THR A 232 10.42 9.62 -5.77
C THR A 232 10.21 8.75 -7.01
N SER A 233 9.87 9.39 -8.12
CA SER A 233 9.77 8.77 -9.44
C SER A 233 11.17 8.37 -9.93
N LYS A 234 11.50 7.08 -9.95
CA LYS A 234 12.83 6.56 -10.28
C LYS A 234 13.14 6.70 -11.78
N ALA A 235 14.43 6.90 -12.10
CA ALA A 235 14.93 6.93 -13.48
C ALA A 235 14.61 5.65 -14.27
N ASP A 236 14.81 4.50 -13.63
CA ASP A 236 14.53 3.17 -14.21
C ASP A 236 13.07 2.72 -13.97
N GLY A 237 12.25 3.57 -13.36
CA GLY A 237 10.82 3.31 -13.15
C GLY A 237 9.99 3.55 -14.40
N GLU A 238 8.82 2.96 -14.44
CA GLU A 238 7.88 3.18 -15.54
C GLU A 238 7.39 4.63 -15.55
N ALA A 239 6.95 5.07 -16.73
CA ALA A 239 6.37 6.39 -16.90
C ALA A 239 5.15 6.59 -16.00
N TRP A 240 4.39 5.53 -15.67
CA TRP A 240 3.22 5.51 -14.79
C TRP A 240 3.50 4.92 -13.39
N ALA A 241 4.73 5.07 -12.88
CA ALA A 241 5.05 4.75 -11.49
C ALA A 241 4.02 5.38 -10.53
N LEU A 242 3.55 4.60 -9.55
CA LEU A 242 2.38 4.97 -8.75
C LEU A 242 2.54 4.60 -7.29
N THR A 243 1.68 5.19 -6.45
CA THR A 243 1.40 4.70 -5.11
C THR A 243 -0.10 4.47 -4.94
N PHE A 244 -0.50 3.49 -4.13
CA PHE A 244 -1.90 3.20 -3.85
C PHE A 244 -2.13 2.75 -2.42
N THR A 245 -3.39 2.83 -1.98
CA THR A 245 -3.84 2.28 -0.70
C THR A 245 -5.20 1.59 -0.84
N ASP A 246 -5.32 0.43 -0.19
CA ASP A 246 -6.57 -0.32 -0.04
C ASP A 246 -7.28 0.02 1.29
N ASN A 247 -6.61 0.79 2.15
CA ASN A 247 -7.14 1.19 3.46
C ASN A 247 -8.32 2.18 3.36
N ILE A 248 -8.59 2.76 2.19
CA ILE A 248 -9.76 3.64 1.96
C ILE A 248 -11.11 2.92 2.11
N GLY A 249 -11.11 1.61 2.26
CA GLY A 249 -12.33 0.82 2.42
C GLY A 249 -13.23 0.93 1.20
N THR A 250 -14.54 0.87 1.39
CA THR A 250 -15.49 1.06 0.30
C THR A 250 -15.73 2.55 0.06
N PHE A 251 -15.25 3.07 -1.06
CA PHE A 251 -15.48 4.44 -1.50
C PHE A 251 -16.60 4.50 -2.55
N LEU A 252 -17.78 5.01 -2.19
CA LEU A 252 -18.90 5.23 -3.10
C LEU A 252 -18.94 6.69 -3.56
N PHE A 253 -18.78 6.93 -4.86
CA PHE A 253 -18.99 8.26 -5.41
C PHE A 253 -20.47 8.64 -5.38
N ASN A 254 -20.74 9.84 -4.90
CA ASN A 254 -22.07 10.44 -4.79
C ASN A 254 -22.02 11.94 -5.12
N GLN A 255 -23.10 12.68 -4.88
CA GLN A 255 -23.16 14.10 -5.24
C GLN A 255 -22.20 14.98 -4.41
N ASP A 256 -21.83 14.54 -3.21
CA ASP A 256 -21.13 15.31 -2.21
C ASP A 256 -19.60 15.11 -2.24
N ASN A 257 -19.11 14.03 -2.88
CA ASN A 257 -17.68 13.67 -2.91
C ASN A 257 -17.09 13.43 -4.33
N LYS A 258 -17.82 13.77 -5.39
CA LYS A 258 -17.44 13.54 -6.80
C LYS A 258 -16.27 14.37 -7.32
N ILE A 259 -15.85 15.42 -6.62
CA ILE A 259 -14.70 16.23 -6.98
C ILE A 259 -13.57 15.90 -6.03
N VAL A 260 -12.56 15.19 -6.55
CA VAL A 260 -11.34 14.89 -5.81
C VAL A 260 -10.35 16.00 -6.09
N SER A 261 -9.95 16.71 -5.04
CA SER A 261 -8.96 17.78 -5.14
C SER A 261 -7.73 17.43 -4.34
N LEU A 262 -6.57 17.92 -4.77
CA LEU A 262 -5.33 17.76 -4.02
C LEU A 262 -4.35 18.87 -4.38
N LYS A 263 -3.35 19.07 -3.53
CA LYS A 263 -2.24 19.98 -3.78
C LYS A 263 -1.05 19.17 -4.29
N VAL A 264 -0.39 19.67 -5.32
CA VAL A 264 0.80 19.07 -5.92
C VAL A 264 1.93 20.08 -5.93
N ARG A 265 3.15 19.60 -5.69
CA ARG A 265 4.39 20.35 -5.92
C ARG A 265 5.38 19.44 -6.64
N LYS A 266 5.88 19.90 -7.79
CA LYS A 266 6.78 19.12 -8.65
C LYS A 266 8.00 19.92 -9.06
N GLU A 267 9.09 19.20 -9.35
CA GLU A 267 10.29 19.76 -9.96
C GLU A 267 10.21 19.78 -11.50
N VAL A 268 9.37 18.90 -12.07
CA VAL A 268 9.19 18.73 -13.51
C VAL A 268 7.70 18.75 -13.84
N ALA A 269 7.31 19.57 -14.81
CA ALA A 269 5.93 19.67 -15.27
C ALA A 269 5.58 18.43 -16.12
N THR A 270 4.75 17.55 -15.59
CA THR A 270 4.21 16.36 -16.28
C THR A 270 2.77 16.14 -15.83
N ASN A 271 2.01 15.24 -16.46
CA ASN A 271 0.67 14.95 -15.94
C ASN A 271 0.73 14.37 -14.52
N PHE A 272 -0.34 14.59 -13.77
CA PHE A 272 -0.60 13.98 -12.47
C PHE A 272 -1.95 13.26 -12.54
N GLY A 273 -1.99 12.05 -12.00
CA GLY A 273 -3.13 11.14 -12.12
C GLY A 273 -3.72 10.79 -10.77
N VAL A 274 -5.04 10.77 -10.71
CA VAL A 274 -5.80 10.15 -9.63
C VAL A 274 -6.62 9.03 -10.24
N LYS A 275 -6.55 7.86 -9.62
CA LYS A 275 -7.26 6.67 -10.09
C LYS A 275 -7.94 5.97 -8.93
N PHE A 276 -9.14 5.48 -9.19
CA PHE A 276 -9.87 4.59 -8.29
C PHE A 276 -10.04 3.24 -8.96
N GLU A 277 -9.77 2.18 -8.21
CA GLU A 277 -9.90 0.80 -8.67
C GLU A 277 -10.87 0.04 -7.78
N TYR A 278 -11.63 -0.88 -8.39
CA TYR A 278 -12.31 -1.93 -7.63
C TYR A 278 -11.52 -3.22 -7.82
N VAL A 279 -10.90 -3.67 -6.73
CA VAL A 279 -10.13 -4.89 -6.62
C VAL A 279 -11.04 -5.97 -6.05
N ASP A 280 -11.17 -7.09 -6.76
CA ASP A 280 -11.91 -8.24 -6.26
C ASP A 280 -11.23 -8.78 -4.98
N PRO A 281 -11.93 -8.82 -3.84
CA PRO A 281 -11.34 -9.30 -2.59
C PRO A 281 -10.94 -10.78 -2.64
N THR A 282 -11.45 -11.56 -3.60
CA THR A 282 -11.24 -13.02 -3.71
C THR A 282 -9.91 -13.37 -4.37
N ASN A 283 -9.54 -12.65 -5.43
CA ASN A 283 -8.44 -12.99 -6.33
C ASN A 283 -7.54 -11.78 -6.64
N ALA A 284 -7.73 -10.67 -5.93
CA ALA A 284 -6.88 -9.46 -5.98
C ALA A 284 -6.74 -8.86 -7.39
N GLN A 285 -7.71 -9.10 -8.28
CA GLN A 285 -7.73 -8.57 -9.64
C GLN A 285 -8.49 -7.24 -9.67
N VAL A 286 -7.95 -6.27 -10.41
CA VAL A 286 -8.69 -5.04 -10.73
C VAL A 286 -9.79 -5.38 -11.73
N LEU A 287 -11.06 -5.27 -11.33
CA LEU A 287 -12.21 -5.56 -12.19
C LEU A 287 -12.59 -4.37 -13.07
N TYR A 288 -12.57 -3.17 -12.49
CA TYR A 288 -12.84 -1.93 -13.19
C TYR A 288 -12.12 -0.77 -12.47
N PHE A 289 -11.89 0.31 -13.21
CA PHE A 289 -11.22 1.49 -12.66
C PHE A 289 -11.69 2.75 -13.38
N LYS A 290 -11.47 3.89 -12.73
CA LYS A 290 -11.51 5.21 -13.36
C LYS A 290 -10.20 5.94 -13.07
N GLU A 291 -9.53 6.38 -14.13
CA GLU A 291 -8.34 7.21 -14.05
C GLU A 291 -8.62 8.56 -14.71
N LEU A 292 -8.22 9.64 -14.03
CA LEU A 292 -8.23 10.99 -14.58
C LEU A 292 -6.83 11.59 -14.43
N GLN A 293 -6.41 12.33 -15.44
CA GLN A 293 -5.10 12.98 -15.49
C GLN A 293 -5.28 14.46 -15.76
N LEU A 294 -4.47 15.29 -15.10
CA LEU A 294 -4.39 16.72 -15.34
C LEU A 294 -2.92 17.15 -15.51
N PRO A 295 -2.62 18.12 -16.39
CA PRO A 295 -1.27 18.63 -16.53
C PRO A 295 -0.90 19.48 -15.31
N THR A 296 0.32 19.30 -14.80
CA THR A 296 0.92 20.23 -13.82
C THR A 296 1.68 21.33 -14.54
N THR A 297 1.62 22.56 -14.05
CA THR A 297 2.27 23.72 -14.69
C THR A 297 3.21 24.49 -13.77
N VAL A 298 3.09 24.31 -12.45
CA VAL A 298 3.91 24.98 -11.44
C VAL A 298 5.13 24.11 -11.10
N THR A 299 6.33 24.63 -11.40
CA THR A 299 7.61 23.98 -11.12
C THR A 299 8.62 24.91 -10.44
N ASP A 300 8.17 26.06 -9.94
CA ASP A 300 9.01 27.06 -9.26
C ASP A 300 9.17 26.78 -7.76
N GLY A 301 8.78 25.57 -7.33
CA GLY A 301 8.76 25.14 -5.94
C GLY A 301 7.48 25.50 -5.19
N ASN A 302 6.52 26.20 -5.79
CA ASN A 302 5.21 26.45 -5.19
C ASN A 302 4.24 25.28 -5.38
N TRP A 303 3.18 25.29 -4.57
CA TRP A 303 2.07 24.35 -4.67
C TRP A 303 1.05 24.80 -5.72
N GLU A 304 0.52 23.85 -6.48
CA GLU A 304 -0.67 24.02 -7.33
C GLU A 304 -1.79 23.10 -6.85
N ALA A 305 -3.04 23.51 -7.03
CA ALA A 305 -4.21 22.70 -6.74
C ALA A 305 -4.75 22.06 -8.02
N LEU A 306 -5.05 20.76 -7.96
CA LEU A 306 -5.68 20.00 -9.04
C LEU A 306 -7.08 19.56 -8.61
N HIS A 307 -8.01 19.52 -9.56
CA HIS A 307 -9.41 19.18 -9.33
C HIS A 307 -9.90 18.16 -10.36
N PHE A 308 -10.11 16.92 -9.93
CA PHE A 308 -10.52 15.80 -10.77
C PHE A 308 -12.03 15.57 -10.63
N ASP A 309 -12.76 15.68 -11.75
CA ASP A 309 -14.22 15.52 -11.78
C ASP A 309 -14.63 14.07 -12.07
N PHE A 310 -14.98 13.34 -11.02
CA PHE A 310 -15.51 11.98 -11.06
C PHE A 310 -17.05 11.94 -11.12
N SER A 311 -17.71 13.01 -11.58
CA SER A 311 -19.19 13.05 -11.72
C SER A 311 -19.74 11.90 -12.57
N SER A 312 -18.96 11.37 -13.53
CA SER A 312 -19.34 10.20 -14.32
C SER A 312 -19.42 8.89 -13.53
N GLU A 313 -18.81 8.85 -12.34
CA GLU A 313 -18.72 7.65 -11.50
C GLU A 313 -19.72 7.66 -10.33
N ILE A 314 -20.63 8.64 -10.27
CA ILE A 314 -21.67 8.67 -9.23
C ILE A 314 -22.48 7.37 -9.26
N GLY A 315 -22.56 6.71 -8.10
CA GLY A 315 -23.20 5.41 -7.93
C GLY A 315 -22.27 4.21 -8.10
N THR A 316 -21.01 4.44 -8.47
CA THR A 316 -19.97 3.40 -8.56
C THR A 316 -19.15 3.36 -7.28
N ALA A 317 -18.93 2.16 -6.74
CA ALA A 317 -18.07 1.91 -5.59
C ALA A 317 -16.70 1.40 -6.02
N TYR A 318 -15.67 1.85 -5.32
CA TYR A 318 -14.26 1.45 -5.46
C TYR A 318 -13.69 1.06 -4.10
N ASN A 319 -12.54 0.40 -4.06
CA ASN A 319 -11.88 0.01 -2.82
C ASN A 319 -10.36 0.21 -2.80
N ARG A 320 -9.86 1.00 -3.76
CA ARG A 320 -8.45 1.40 -3.83
C ARG A 320 -8.34 2.80 -4.38
N LEU A 321 -7.57 3.64 -3.69
CA LEU A 321 -7.13 4.95 -4.17
C LEU A 321 -5.70 4.84 -4.69
N VAL A 322 -5.47 5.36 -5.89
CA VAL A 322 -4.18 5.34 -6.59
C VAL A 322 -3.79 6.77 -6.96
N ILE A 323 -2.56 7.14 -6.66
CA ILE A 323 -1.92 8.39 -7.05
C ILE A 323 -0.79 8.07 -8.02
N ILE A 324 -0.79 8.74 -9.17
CA ILE A 324 0.20 8.57 -10.24
C ILE A 324 0.90 9.93 -10.45
N PRO A 325 2.03 10.19 -9.76
CA PRO A 325 2.60 11.54 -9.71
C PRO A 325 3.25 12.02 -11.00
N ASP A 326 3.62 11.10 -11.90
CA ASP A 326 4.33 11.38 -13.14
C ASP A 326 3.82 10.44 -14.25
N PHE A 327 3.88 10.89 -15.51
CA PHE A 327 3.48 10.13 -16.72
C PHE A 327 4.57 10.13 -17.81
N GLU A 328 5.74 10.70 -17.52
CA GLU A 328 6.82 10.79 -18.50
C GLU A 328 7.98 9.84 -18.16
N SER A 329 8.59 9.30 -19.21
CA SER A 329 9.91 8.66 -19.09
C SER A 329 10.95 9.68 -18.66
N ARG A 330 11.87 9.30 -17.78
CA ARG A 330 12.84 10.22 -17.17
C ARG A 330 14.25 9.65 -17.19
N SER A 331 15.26 10.53 -17.28
CA SER A 331 16.68 10.15 -17.29
C SER A 331 17.35 10.25 -15.92
N GLN A 332 16.61 10.71 -14.92
CA GLN A 332 17.02 10.86 -13.53
C GLN A 332 15.80 10.72 -12.63
N ASP A 333 16.01 10.54 -11.33
CA ASP A 333 14.93 10.56 -10.36
C ASP A 333 14.26 11.95 -10.34
N ASN A 334 12.93 11.96 -10.30
CA ASN A 334 12.11 13.16 -10.14
C ASN A 334 11.35 13.08 -8.82
N ILE A 335 11.26 14.20 -8.10
CA ILE A 335 10.49 14.26 -6.86
C ILE A 335 9.16 14.98 -7.09
N SER A 336 8.08 14.34 -6.62
CA SER A 336 6.74 14.93 -6.56
C SER A 336 6.24 14.87 -5.13
N TYR A 337 5.58 15.94 -4.70
CA TYR A 337 4.88 15.99 -3.43
C TYR A 337 3.39 16.15 -3.69
N PHE A 338 2.56 15.51 -2.87
CA PHE A 338 1.13 15.71 -2.86
C PHE A 338 0.58 15.75 -1.45
N ASP A 339 -0.51 16.46 -1.28
CA ASP A 339 -1.11 16.73 0.02
C ASP A 339 -2.57 17.20 -0.10
N GLU A 340 -3.29 17.26 1.03
CA GLU A 340 -4.67 17.71 1.17
C GLU A 340 -5.61 17.05 0.13
N VAL A 341 -5.58 15.73 0.04
CA VAL A 341 -6.50 14.98 -0.81
C VAL A 341 -7.89 15.08 -0.21
N SER A 342 -8.73 15.90 -0.83
CA SER A 342 -10.07 16.23 -0.37
C SER A 342 -11.12 15.74 -1.35
N PHE A 343 -12.31 15.43 -0.83
CA PHE A 343 -13.43 14.95 -1.63
C PHE A 343 -14.63 15.84 -1.38
N SER A 344 -15.14 16.45 -2.44
CA SER A 344 -16.13 17.51 -2.36
C SER A 344 -17.13 17.46 -3.50
N SER A 345 -18.06 18.41 -3.50
CA SER A 345 -18.95 18.68 -4.62
C SER A 345 -18.46 19.92 -5.37
N VAL A 346 -18.82 20.04 -6.65
CA VAL A 346 -18.72 21.33 -7.33
C VAL A 346 -19.64 22.30 -6.58
N ALA A 347 -19.14 23.47 -6.17
CA ALA A 347 -20.01 24.54 -5.70
C ALA A 347 -21.12 24.77 -6.75
N GLY A 348 -22.37 24.49 -6.40
CA GLY A 348 -23.49 24.73 -7.29
C GLY A 348 -23.60 26.22 -7.60
N PHE A 349 -23.79 26.59 -8.86
CA PHE A 349 -24.20 27.96 -9.19
C PHE A 349 -25.64 28.17 -8.73
N GLN A 350 -25.83 28.94 -7.66
CA GLN A 350 -27.15 29.50 -7.37
C GLN A 350 -27.31 30.81 -8.16
N ASN A 351 -27.85 30.71 -9.37
CA ASN A 351 -28.27 31.91 -10.10
C ASN A 351 -29.46 32.55 -9.37
N VAL A 352 -29.19 33.64 -8.63
CA VAL A 352 -30.25 34.44 -8.02
C VAL A 352 -30.80 35.42 -9.06
N PHE A 353 -31.89 35.03 -9.72
CA PHE A 353 -32.62 35.93 -10.61
C PHE A 353 -33.53 36.85 -9.78
N PHE A 354 -33.19 38.14 -9.69
CA PHE A 354 -34.08 39.14 -9.12
C PHE A 354 -35.11 39.57 -10.18
N ASN A 355 -36.37 39.15 -10.01
CA ASN A 355 -37.47 39.61 -10.88
C ASN A 355 -37.84 41.08 -10.63
N SER A 356 -37.53 41.62 -9.45
CA SER A 356 -37.70 43.03 -9.11
C SER A 356 -36.86 43.44 -7.91
N LEU A 357 -36.25 44.62 -7.97
CA LEU A 357 -35.61 45.29 -6.84
C LEU A 357 -36.49 46.48 -6.41
N LYS A 358 -36.91 46.53 -5.14
CA LYS A 358 -37.64 47.68 -4.59
C LYS A 358 -36.74 48.43 -3.60
N LEU A 359 -36.36 49.65 -3.95
CA LEU A 359 -35.58 50.54 -3.09
C LEU A 359 -36.52 51.49 -2.33
N VAL A 360 -36.34 51.63 -1.01
CA VAL A 360 -37.09 52.57 -0.16
C VAL A 360 -36.14 53.31 0.81
N PRO A 361 -36.26 54.64 0.97
CA PRO A 361 -37.25 55.52 0.33
C PRO A 361 -36.95 55.81 -1.14
N ASN A 362 -38.01 55.92 -1.93
CA ASN A 362 -38.00 56.41 -3.32
C ASN A 362 -38.98 57.60 -3.38
N PRO A 363 -38.55 58.84 -3.69
CA PRO A 363 -37.23 59.21 -4.24
C PRO A 363 -36.09 59.12 -3.22
N ALA A 364 -34.96 58.56 -3.65
CA ALA A 364 -33.72 58.54 -2.89
C ALA A 364 -32.98 59.88 -3.07
N LYS A 365 -32.24 60.32 -2.04
CA LYS A 365 -31.41 61.54 -2.10
C LYS A 365 -30.01 61.31 -2.67
N ASN A 366 -29.61 60.04 -2.84
CA ASN A 366 -28.28 59.60 -3.31
C ASN A 366 -28.43 58.35 -4.17
N TRP A 367 -27.34 57.97 -4.86
CA TRP A 367 -27.27 56.76 -5.67
C TRP A 367 -27.00 55.51 -4.83
N VAL A 368 -27.62 54.40 -5.23
CA VAL A 368 -27.20 53.05 -4.84
C VAL A 368 -26.55 52.45 -6.07
N GLN A 369 -25.26 52.14 -5.98
CA GLN A 369 -24.54 51.41 -7.01
C GLN A 369 -24.57 49.92 -6.66
N ILE A 370 -25.06 49.11 -7.60
CA ILE A 370 -24.97 47.65 -7.55
C ILE A 370 -24.08 47.26 -8.73
N SER A 371 -22.88 46.78 -8.45
CA SER A 371 -21.96 46.21 -9.44
C SER A 371 -21.80 44.72 -9.15
N GLY A 372 -21.83 43.91 -10.20
CA GLY A 372 -21.49 42.49 -10.18
C GLY A 372 -20.08 42.24 -10.71
#